data_AF-A0A524CXF7-F1
#
_entry.id   AF-A0A524CXF7-F1
#
_cell.length_a   1.000
_cell.length_b   1.000
_cell.length_c   1.000
_cell.angle_alpha   90.00
_cell.angle_beta   90.00
_cell.angle_gamma   90.00
#
_symmetry.space_group_name_H-M   'P 1'
#
loop_
_entity.id
_entity.type
_entity.pdbx_description
1 polymer ?
#
loop_
_entity_poly.entity_id
_entity_poly.type
_entity_poly.pdbx_seq_one_letter_code
_entity_poly.pdbx_strand_id
1 'polypeptide(L)'
;MGIFDTLKKYKWIVPLITKADREVKRKILKNFRKKKDNFYPEGEYKADVKNLINCMLCPNMCRFDCGSLQAAGTESMSPAYKSRIGYYLSIGKIDPADPANKEFVDLMYKCSNEENCKIWCPFDFSVVSLLETVRDDLNDKGLMPEYVKPIIESLKKYDTPENENIFDTYKEKGIENIQTEGDDEV
;
A
#
# COMPACT_ATOMS: atom_id res chain seq x y z
N MET A 1 -22.86 -7.79 3.26
CA MET A 1 -24.11 -7.04 2.98
C MET A 1 -24.82 -7.69 1.81
N GLY A 2 -26.07 -8.07 2.01
CA GLY A 2 -26.92 -8.56 0.93
C GLY A 2 -27.44 -7.43 0.02
N ILE A 3 -28.13 -7.80 -1.05
CA ILE A 3 -28.80 -6.84 -1.96
C ILE A 3 -29.84 -5.99 -1.20
N PHE A 4 -30.56 -6.58 -0.24
CA PHE A 4 -31.55 -5.88 0.58
C PHE A 4 -30.94 -4.80 1.49
N ASP A 5 -29.83 -5.09 2.18
CA ASP A 5 -29.13 -4.08 3.01
C ASP A 5 -28.63 -2.91 2.17
N THR A 6 -28.12 -3.24 0.98
CA THR A 6 -27.64 -2.25 0.02
C THR A 6 -28.79 -1.35 -0.44
N LEU A 7 -29.94 -1.93 -0.85
CA LEU A 7 -31.12 -1.15 -1.22
C LEU A 7 -31.67 -0.32 -0.07
N LYS A 8 -31.65 -0.83 1.17
CA LYS A 8 -32.05 -0.07 2.37
C LYS A 8 -31.14 1.14 2.58
N LYS A 9 -29.82 0.97 2.48
CA LYS A 9 -28.83 2.06 2.56
C LYS A 9 -29.04 3.11 1.48
N TYR A 10 -29.37 2.68 0.27
CA TYR A 10 -29.56 3.55 -0.90
C TYR A 10 -31.03 3.88 -1.18
N LYS A 11 -31.92 3.78 -0.18
CA LYS A 11 -33.37 4.06 -0.34
C LYS A 11 -33.63 5.46 -0.91
N TRP A 12 -32.79 6.42 -0.56
CA TRP A 12 -32.87 7.80 -1.06
C TRP A 12 -32.60 7.94 -2.57
N ILE A 13 -31.92 6.97 -3.19
CA ILE A 13 -31.64 6.96 -4.65
C ILE A 13 -32.84 6.44 -5.44
N VAL A 14 -33.73 5.65 -4.81
CA VAL A 14 -34.86 4.98 -5.48
C VAL A 14 -35.72 5.96 -6.32
N PRO A 15 -36.11 7.16 -5.83
CA PRO A 15 -36.89 8.11 -6.62
C PRO A 15 -36.19 8.60 -7.90
N LEU A 16 -34.85 8.66 -7.88
CA LEU A 16 -34.04 9.04 -9.04
C LEU A 16 -34.00 7.90 -10.06
N ILE A 17 -33.80 6.67 -9.59
CA ILE A 17 -33.79 5.48 -10.45
C ILE A 17 -35.15 5.28 -11.11
N THR A 18 -36.27 5.49 -10.40
CA THR A 18 -37.61 5.28 -10.97
C THR A 18 -37.92 6.23 -12.11
N LYS A 19 -37.37 7.45 -12.09
CA LYS A 19 -37.56 8.47 -13.13
C LYS A 19 -36.58 8.31 -14.30
N ALA A 20 -35.52 7.51 -14.15
CA ALA A 20 -34.56 7.26 -15.22
C ALA A 20 -35.16 6.39 -16.35
N ASP A 21 -34.58 6.50 -17.53
CA ASP A 21 -34.90 5.66 -18.67
C ASP A 21 -34.51 4.19 -18.43
N ARG A 22 -35.02 3.30 -19.29
CA ARG A 22 -34.84 1.84 -19.15
C ARG A 22 -33.37 1.42 -19.24
N GLU A 23 -32.56 2.12 -20.03
CA GLU A 23 -31.14 1.79 -20.21
C GLU A 23 -30.34 2.14 -18.96
N VAL A 24 -30.54 3.34 -18.42
CA VAL A 24 -29.92 3.79 -17.16
C VAL A 24 -30.30 2.88 -16.00
N LYS A 25 -31.59 2.52 -15.86
CA LYS A 25 -32.06 1.55 -14.84
C LYS A 25 -31.30 0.22 -14.94
N ARG A 26 -31.15 -0.31 -16.16
CA ARG A 26 -30.43 -1.57 -16.40
C ARG A 26 -28.95 -1.46 -16.01
N LYS A 27 -28.27 -0.37 -16.38
CA LYS A 27 -26.86 -0.11 -16.02
C LYS A 27 -26.67 -0.05 -14.51
N ILE A 28 -27.53 0.70 -13.82
CA ILE A 28 -27.47 0.84 -12.35
C ILE A 28 -27.65 -0.51 -11.66
N LEU A 29 -28.69 -1.28 -12.01
CA LEU A 29 -28.95 -2.61 -11.42
C LEU A 29 -27.80 -3.58 -11.67
N LYS A 30 -27.22 -3.59 -12.89
CA LYS A 30 -26.04 -4.40 -13.23
C LYS A 30 -24.86 -4.07 -12.30
N ASN A 31 -24.58 -2.79 -12.09
CA ASN A 31 -23.46 -2.36 -11.26
C ASN A 31 -23.67 -2.63 -9.77
N PHE A 32 -24.90 -2.49 -9.26
CA PHE A 32 -25.21 -2.90 -7.88
C PHE A 32 -24.98 -4.39 -7.66
N ARG A 33 -25.37 -5.23 -8.63
CA ARG A 33 -25.17 -6.69 -8.56
C ARG A 33 -23.69 -7.07 -8.66
N LYS A 34 -22.94 -6.42 -9.56
CA LYS A 34 -21.50 -6.68 -9.79
C LYS A 34 -20.56 -5.88 -8.86
N LYS A 35 -21.08 -5.25 -7.80
CA LYS A 35 -20.28 -4.37 -6.94
C LYS A 35 -19.05 -5.10 -6.36
N LYS A 36 -19.23 -6.35 -5.92
CA LYS A 36 -18.13 -7.15 -5.38
C LYS A 36 -17.11 -7.43 -6.46
N ASP A 37 -17.53 -8.04 -7.58
CA ASP A 37 -16.65 -8.41 -8.69
C ASP A 37 -15.87 -7.21 -9.26
N ASN A 38 -16.48 -6.03 -9.29
CA ASN A 38 -15.86 -4.83 -9.87
C ASN A 38 -14.81 -4.15 -8.95
N PHE A 39 -14.95 -4.29 -7.63
CA PHE A 39 -14.09 -3.62 -6.64
C PHE A 39 -13.22 -4.58 -5.84
N TYR A 40 -13.58 -5.86 -5.80
CA TYR A 40 -12.87 -6.95 -5.13
C TYR A 40 -12.73 -8.08 -6.16
N PRO A 41 -11.96 -7.86 -7.25
CA PRO A 41 -11.82 -8.86 -8.28
C PRO A 41 -11.22 -10.14 -7.69
N GLU A 42 -11.75 -11.29 -8.07
CA GLU A 42 -11.20 -12.58 -7.66
C GLU A 42 -9.81 -12.77 -8.32
N GLY A 43 -8.83 -13.19 -7.54
CA GLY A 43 -7.47 -13.45 -7.98
C GLY A 43 -6.59 -13.93 -6.82
N GLU A 44 -5.49 -14.60 -7.15
CA GLU A 44 -4.44 -14.94 -6.19
C GLU A 44 -3.44 -13.79 -6.15
N TYR A 45 -3.58 -12.93 -5.14
CA TYR A 45 -2.64 -11.85 -4.83
C TYR A 45 -2.38 -11.86 -3.32
N LYS A 46 -1.13 -11.56 -2.92
CA LYS A 46 -0.76 -11.39 -1.51
C LYS A 46 -1.22 -10.05 -0.96
N ALA A 47 -1.37 -9.05 -1.84
CA ALA A 47 -1.85 -7.73 -1.49
C ALA A 47 -3.17 -7.77 -0.68
N ASP A 48 -3.23 -7.03 0.43
CA ASP A 48 -4.47 -6.85 1.19
C ASP A 48 -5.41 -5.85 0.47
N VAL A 49 -6.03 -6.34 -0.59
CA VAL A 49 -6.93 -5.54 -1.46
C VAL A 49 -8.06 -4.89 -0.69
N LYS A 50 -8.60 -5.57 0.34
CA LYS A 50 -9.71 -5.02 1.12
C LYS A 50 -9.28 -3.76 1.86
N ASN A 51 -8.13 -3.79 2.54
CA ASN A 51 -7.67 -2.62 3.28
C ASN A 51 -7.01 -1.56 2.39
N LEU A 52 -6.42 -1.94 1.25
CA LEU A 52 -6.03 -0.98 0.20
C LEU A 52 -7.23 -0.15 -0.28
N ILE A 53 -8.40 -0.79 -0.48
CA ILE A 53 -9.64 -0.08 -0.85
C ILE A 53 -10.11 0.86 0.26
N ASN A 54 -10.10 0.39 1.52
CA ASN A 54 -10.47 1.21 2.66
C ASN A 54 -9.58 2.46 2.77
N CYS A 55 -8.27 2.30 2.56
CA CYS A 55 -7.33 3.41 2.59
C CYS A 55 -7.50 4.35 1.38
N MET A 56 -7.61 3.82 0.16
CA MET A 56 -7.67 4.68 -1.05
C MET A 56 -8.92 5.56 -1.13
N LEU A 57 -10.00 5.14 -0.45
CA LEU A 57 -11.27 5.85 -0.34
C LEU A 57 -11.42 6.64 0.98
N CYS A 58 -10.45 6.54 1.88
CA CYS A 58 -10.38 7.37 3.07
C CYS A 58 -10.15 8.84 2.66
N PRO A 59 -10.69 9.82 3.41
CA PRO A 59 -10.36 11.24 3.24
C PRO A 59 -8.91 11.59 3.62
N ASN A 60 -8.00 10.62 3.59
CA ASN A 60 -6.57 10.76 3.86
C ASN A 60 -6.29 11.32 5.27
N MET A 61 -6.95 10.77 6.30
CA MET A 61 -6.90 11.31 7.66
C MET A 61 -5.49 11.41 8.24
N CYS A 62 -4.59 10.47 7.90
CA CYS A 62 -3.20 10.45 8.36
C CYS A 62 -2.25 11.31 7.52
N ARG A 63 -2.74 11.97 6.46
CA ARG A 63 -1.92 12.69 5.48
C ARG A 63 -1.00 13.73 6.11
N PHE A 64 -1.50 14.49 7.08
CA PHE A 64 -0.77 15.62 7.67
C PHE A 64 0.51 15.19 8.40
N ASP A 65 0.58 13.93 8.84
CA ASP A 65 1.65 13.39 9.68
C ASP A 65 2.58 12.43 8.93
N CYS A 66 2.46 12.33 7.60
CA CYS A 66 3.33 11.49 6.79
C CYS A 66 4.60 12.25 6.41
N GLY A 67 5.75 11.88 6.99
CA GLY A 67 7.04 12.51 6.72
C GLY A 67 7.49 12.34 5.27
N SER A 68 7.30 11.15 4.69
CA SER A 68 7.53 10.92 3.25
C SER A 68 6.79 11.91 2.35
N LEU A 69 5.54 12.26 2.70
CA LEU A 69 4.74 13.22 1.94
C LEU A 69 5.24 14.65 2.14
N GLN A 70 5.53 15.04 3.39
CA GLN A 70 6.05 16.36 3.72
C GLN A 70 7.37 16.64 3.00
N ALA A 71 8.27 15.65 2.93
CA ALA A 71 9.54 15.75 2.23
C ALA A 71 9.37 15.84 0.70
N ALA A 72 8.48 15.02 0.12
CA ALA A 72 8.30 14.97 -1.33
C ALA A 72 7.47 16.13 -1.90
N GLY A 73 6.57 16.73 -1.10
CA GLY A 73 5.73 17.84 -1.52
C GLY A 73 4.68 17.51 -2.60
N THR A 74 4.45 16.22 -2.89
CA THR A 74 3.55 15.76 -3.96
C THR A 74 2.47 14.83 -3.43
N GLU A 75 1.22 15.05 -3.81
CA GLU A 75 0.08 14.27 -3.28
C GLU A 75 0.16 12.78 -3.63
N SER A 76 0.89 12.41 -4.70
CA SER A 76 1.14 11.02 -5.05
C SER A 76 1.84 10.23 -3.93
N MET A 77 2.60 10.92 -3.07
CA MET A 77 3.29 10.33 -1.93
C MET A 77 2.40 10.11 -0.70
N SER A 78 1.14 10.57 -0.73
CA SER A 78 0.25 10.47 0.41
C SER A 78 -0.22 9.02 0.66
N PRO A 79 -0.57 8.65 1.90
CA PRO A 79 -0.92 7.27 2.23
C PRO A 79 -2.11 6.71 1.43
N ALA A 80 -3.17 7.50 1.27
CA ALA A 80 -4.32 7.10 0.46
C ALA A 80 -3.98 6.96 -1.03
N TYR A 81 -3.10 7.81 -1.57
CA TYR A 81 -2.71 7.73 -2.98
C TYR A 81 -1.82 6.53 -3.25
N LYS A 82 -0.83 6.26 -2.38
CA LYS A 82 -0.02 5.03 -2.44
C LYS A 82 -0.90 3.79 -2.41
N SER A 83 -1.88 3.73 -1.51
CA SER A 83 -2.83 2.62 -1.43
C SER A 83 -3.69 2.48 -2.69
N ARG A 84 -4.07 3.60 -3.34
CA ARG A 84 -4.79 3.59 -4.61
C ARG A 84 -3.98 2.96 -5.74
N ILE A 85 -2.72 3.37 -5.86
CA ILE A 85 -1.82 2.82 -6.88
C ILE A 85 -1.51 1.35 -6.58
N GLY A 86 -1.23 1.02 -5.31
CA GLY A 86 -1.03 -0.36 -4.87
C GLY A 86 -2.20 -1.26 -5.21
N TYR A 87 -3.44 -0.81 -4.97
CA TYR A 87 -4.65 -1.53 -5.39
C TYR A 87 -4.66 -1.81 -6.90
N TYR A 88 -4.48 -0.78 -7.73
CA TYR A 88 -4.56 -0.94 -9.18
C TYR A 88 -3.42 -1.77 -9.79
N LEU A 89 -2.22 -1.72 -9.21
CA LEU A 89 -1.12 -2.63 -9.55
C LEU A 89 -1.47 -4.07 -9.18
N SER A 90 -2.00 -4.29 -7.97
CA SER A 90 -2.33 -5.64 -7.46
C SER A 90 -3.38 -6.34 -8.32
N ILE A 91 -4.40 -5.60 -8.77
CA ILE A 91 -5.47 -6.15 -9.60
C ILE A 91 -5.19 -6.09 -11.12
N GLY A 92 -3.96 -5.74 -11.51
CA GLY A 92 -3.53 -5.70 -12.92
C GLY A 92 -4.25 -4.66 -13.78
N LYS A 93 -4.79 -3.59 -13.18
CA LYS A 93 -5.35 -2.45 -13.94
C LYS A 93 -4.26 -1.50 -14.41
N ILE A 94 -3.19 -1.40 -13.65
CA ILE A 94 -1.92 -0.87 -14.10
C ILE A 94 -1.03 -2.09 -14.32
N ASP A 95 -0.50 -2.26 -15.52
CA ASP A 95 0.45 -3.33 -15.80
C ASP A 95 1.82 -2.95 -15.21
N PRO A 96 2.30 -3.64 -14.16
CA PRO A 96 3.57 -3.31 -13.52
C PRO A 96 4.78 -3.69 -14.38
N ALA A 97 4.62 -4.52 -15.42
CA ALA A 97 5.70 -4.92 -16.31
C ALA A 97 5.92 -3.93 -17.47
N ASP A 98 4.97 -3.05 -17.74
CA ASP A 98 5.11 -2.00 -18.75
C ASP A 98 6.09 -0.92 -18.26
N PRO A 99 7.21 -0.66 -18.98
CA PRO A 99 8.18 0.37 -18.61
C PRO A 99 7.56 1.77 -18.43
N ALA A 100 6.46 2.08 -19.12
CA ALA A 100 5.74 3.35 -18.95
C ALA A 100 5.14 3.52 -17.53
N ASN A 101 4.94 2.42 -16.80
CA ASN A 101 4.35 2.39 -15.47
C ASN A 101 5.40 2.28 -14.34
N LYS A 102 6.70 2.36 -14.65
CA LYS A 102 7.79 2.21 -13.68
C LYS A 102 7.62 3.09 -12.44
N GLU A 103 7.20 4.35 -12.59
CA GLU A 103 7.02 5.25 -11.45
C GLU A 103 5.93 4.80 -10.47
N PHE A 104 4.92 4.04 -10.93
CA PHE A 104 3.91 3.44 -10.04
C PHE A 104 4.50 2.29 -9.22
N VAL A 105 5.38 1.50 -9.81
CA VAL A 105 6.11 0.44 -9.11
C VAL A 105 7.05 1.06 -8.08
N ASP A 106 7.88 2.02 -8.49
CA ASP A 106 8.81 2.76 -7.61
C ASP A 106 8.08 3.41 -6.43
N LEU A 107 6.87 3.96 -6.65
CA LEU A 107 6.07 4.57 -5.58
C LEU A 107 5.82 3.62 -4.40
N MET A 108 5.69 2.31 -4.66
CA MET A 108 5.49 1.32 -3.61
C MET A 108 6.70 1.22 -2.69
N TYR A 109 7.91 1.56 -3.15
CA TYR A 109 9.18 1.48 -2.42
C TYR A 109 9.64 2.82 -1.83
N LYS A 110 8.93 3.92 -2.08
CA LYS A 110 9.28 5.26 -1.59
C LYS A 110 8.72 5.58 -0.19
N CYS A 111 8.23 4.59 0.57
CA CYS A 111 7.77 4.83 1.94
C CYS A 111 8.93 4.67 2.93
N SER A 112 9.09 5.62 3.85
CA SER A 112 10.07 5.59 4.94
C SER A 112 9.68 4.70 6.12
N ASN A 113 8.57 3.96 6.03
CA ASN A 113 8.08 3.05 7.07
C ASN A 113 7.90 3.66 8.48
N GLU A 114 7.60 4.96 8.56
CA GLU A 114 7.41 5.70 9.83
C GLU A 114 6.18 5.25 10.66
N GLU A 115 5.27 4.46 10.10
CA GLU A 115 4.05 3.97 10.78
C GLU A 115 3.05 5.03 11.31
N ASN A 116 3.31 6.34 11.18
CA ASN A 116 2.37 7.40 11.59
C ASN A 116 0.96 7.22 11.00
N CYS A 117 0.87 6.63 9.81
CA CYS A 117 -0.40 6.29 9.18
C CYS A 117 -1.30 5.38 10.03
N LYS A 118 -0.73 4.50 10.86
CA LYS A 118 -1.43 3.60 11.76
C LYS A 118 -2.04 4.33 12.95
N ILE A 119 -1.29 5.27 13.54
CA ILE A 119 -1.71 6.08 14.71
C ILE A 119 -3.06 6.77 14.44
N TRP A 120 -3.23 7.31 13.24
CA TRP A 120 -4.43 8.06 12.85
C TRP A 120 -5.47 7.23 12.09
N CYS A 121 -5.22 5.93 11.86
CA CYS A 121 -6.10 5.11 11.03
C CYS A 121 -7.35 4.66 11.81
N PRO A 122 -8.57 5.06 11.41
CA PRO A 122 -9.78 4.62 12.10
C PRO A 122 -10.14 3.15 11.83
N PHE A 123 -9.43 2.51 10.89
CA PHE A 123 -9.61 1.10 10.52
C PHE A 123 -8.53 0.19 11.11
N ASP A 124 -7.61 0.75 11.92
CA ASP A 124 -6.58 0.01 12.64
C ASP A 124 -5.65 -0.84 11.74
N PHE A 125 -5.17 -0.23 10.65
CA PHE A 125 -4.14 -0.81 9.80
C PHE A 125 -3.05 0.23 9.46
N SER A 126 -1.87 -0.26 9.11
CA SER A 126 -0.74 0.55 8.64
C SER A 126 -0.67 0.51 7.10
N VAL A 127 -0.51 1.67 6.47
CA VAL A 127 -0.19 1.74 5.03
C VAL A 127 1.16 1.10 4.74
N VAL A 128 2.09 1.08 5.71
CA VAL A 128 3.37 0.37 5.57
C VAL A 128 3.13 -1.11 5.30
N SER A 129 2.38 -1.78 6.17
CA SER A 129 2.03 -3.20 6.01
C SER A 129 1.22 -3.46 4.74
N LEU A 130 0.33 -2.55 4.35
CA LEU A 130 -0.38 -2.68 3.07
C LEU A 130 0.59 -2.67 1.89
N LEU A 131 1.55 -1.74 1.87
CA LEU A 131 2.52 -1.64 0.79
C LEU A 131 3.50 -2.82 0.77
N GLU A 132 3.83 -3.41 1.92
CA GLU A 132 4.62 -4.64 1.99
C GLU A 132 3.94 -5.78 1.23
N THR A 133 2.63 -6.01 1.45
CA THR A 133 1.90 -7.05 0.71
C THR A 133 1.85 -6.81 -0.80
N VAL A 134 1.84 -5.54 -1.24
CA VAL A 134 1.94 -5.18 -2.66
C VAL A 134 3.36 -5.43 -3.19
N ARG A 135 4.40 -5.09 -2.41
CA ARG A 135 5.80 -5.36 -2.76
C ARG A 135 6.05 -6.85 -2.88
N ASP A 136 5.45 -7.69 -2.05
CA ASP A 136 5.58 -9.14 -2.14
C ASP A 136 5.10 -9.65 -3.51
N ASP A 137 3.95 -9.18 -3.99
CA ASP A 137 3.44 -9.53 -5.32
C ASP A 137 4.35 -9.02 -6.45
N LEU A 138 4.96 -7.84 -6.29
CA LEU A 138 5.90 -7.28 -7.27
C LEU A 138 7.25 -8.02 -7.26
N ASN A 139 7.74 -8.39 -6.09
CA ASN A 139 8.99 -9.09 -5.87
C ASN A 139 8.94 -10.52 -6.44
N ASP A 140 7.85 -11.24 -6.19
CA ASP A 140 7.61 -12.58 -6.77
C ASP A 140 7.65 -12.56 -8.31
N LYS A 141 7.27 -11.42 -8.91
CA LYS A 141 7.30 -11.19 -10.37
C LYS A 141 8.64 -10.66 -10.88
N GLY A 142 9.62 -10.44 -10.00
CA GLY A 142 10.92 -9.88 -10.36
C GLY A 142 10.89 -8.39 -10.73
N LEU A 143 9.86 -7.64 -10.30
CA LEU A 143 9.63 -6.23 -10.63
C LEU A 143 10.14 -5.27 -9.54
N MET A 144 11.01 -5.74 -8.65
CA MET A 144 11.66 -4.92 -7.65
C MET A 144 12.56 -3.85 -8.32
N PRO A 145 12.48 -2.57 -7.93
CA PRO A 145 13.32 -1.53 -8.52
C PRO A 145 14.82 -1.81 -8.31
N GLU A 146 15.63 -1.53 -9.34
CA GLU A 146 17.08 -1.80 -9.32
C GLU A 146 17.81 -1.11 -8.17
N TYR A 147 17.40 0.09 -7.77
CA TYR A 147 18.06 0.83 -6.69
C TYR A 147 17.88 0.19 -5.30
N VAL A 148 16.93 -0.75 -5.16
CA VAL A 148 16.72 -1.50 -3.90
C VAL A 148 17.69 -2.67 -3.79
N LYS A 149 18.15 -3.24 -4.91
CA LYS A 149 19.02 -4.43 -4.92
C LYS A 149 20.35 -4.21 -4.19
N PRO A 150 21.08 -3.09 -4.38
CA PRO A 150 22.32 -2.85 -3.63
C PRO A 150 22.11 -2.87 -2.12
N ILE A 151 20.99 -2.32 -1.62
CA ILE A 151 20.69 -2.29 -0.18
C ILE A 151 20.53 -3.72 0.35
N ILE A 152 19.87 -4.60 -0.40
CA ILE A 152 19.71 -6.01 -0.03
C ILE A 152 21.06 -6.73 -0.04
N GLU A 153 21.92 -6.44 -1.02
CA GLU A 153 23.28 -6.99 -1.08
C GLU A 153 24.13 -6.52 0.10
N SER A 154 24.04 -5.23 0.47
CA SER A 154 24.70 -4.67 1.65
C SER A 154 24.23 -5.38 2.92
N LEU A 155 22.92 -5.50 3.12
CA LEU A 155 22.34 -6.18 4.29
C LEU A 155 22.82 -7.64 4.38
N LYS A 156 22.90 -8.37 3.26
CA LYS A 156 23.38 -9.76 3.25
C LYS A 156 24.87 -9.90 3.55
N LYS A 157 25.66 -8.86 3.27
CA LYS A 157 27.12 -8.91 3.39
C LYS A 157 27.65 -8.30 4.68
N TYR A 158 27.00 -7.25 5.16
CA TYR A 158 27.48 -6.41 6.25
C TYR A 158 26.51 -6.35 7.44
N ASP A 159 25.32 -6.96 7.33
CA ASP A 159 24.21 -6.86 8.29
C ASP A 159 23.69 -5.43 8.51
N THR A 160 24.08 -4.51 7.63
CA THR A 160 23.74 -3.08 7.64
C THR A 160 23.42 -2.60 6.22
N PRO A 161 22.54 -1.59 6.08
CA PRO A 161 22.27 -0.97 4.77
C PRO A 161 23.42 -0.06 4.32
N GLU A 162 24.21 0.47 5.25
CA GLU A 162 25.49 1.12 4.97
C GLU A 162 26.49 0.05 4.55
N ASN A 163 27.32 0.27 3.53
CA ASN A 163 28.29 -0.72 3.04
C ASN A 163 29.48 -0.97 4.01
N GLU A 164 29.21 -0.96 5.30
CA GLU A 164 30.15 -0.95 6.41
C GLU A 164 29.63 -1.85 7.53
N ASN A 165 30.45 -2.77 8.01
CA ASN A 165 30.13 -3.56 9.20
C ASN A 165 30.59 -2.79 10.45
N ILE A 166 29.63 -2.32 11.24
CA ILE A 166 29.91 -1.51 12.44
C ILE A 166 30.80 -2.25 13.46
N PHE A 167 30.71 -3.57 13.53
CA PHE A 167 31.52 -4.38 14.45
C PHE A 167 32.98 -4.43 14.01
N ASP A 168 33.26 -4.40 12.71
CA ASP A 168 34.63 -4.30 12.20
C ASP A 168 35.19 -2.90 12.46
N THR A 169 34.38 -1.85 12.28
CA THR A 169 34.76 -0.47 12.66
C THR A 169 35.10 -0.34 14.14
N TYR A 170 34.36 -1.03 15.03
CA TYR A 170 34.65 -1.04 16.46
C TYR A 170 35.99 -1.72 16.77
N LYS A 171 36.29 -2.86 16.14
CA LYS A 171 37.61 -3.53 16.27
C LYS A 171 38.75 -2.61 15.82
N GLU A 172 38.60 -1.95 14.66
CA GLU A 172 39.62 -1.03 14.14
C GLU A 172 39.89 0.16 15.07
N LYS A 173 38.83 0.68 15.72
CA LYS A 173 38.95 1.80 16.67
C LYS A 173 39.33 1.38 18.08
N GLY A 174 39.54 0.08 18.34
CA GLY A 174 39.82 -0.44 19.67
C GLY A 174 38.68 -0.23 20.66
N ILE A 175 37.44 -0.12 20.16
CA ILE A 175 36.23 -0.02 20.99
C ILE A 175 35.82 -1.44 21.34
N GLU A 176 35.86 -1.79 22.62
CA GLU A 176 35.30 -3.07 23.09
C GLU A 176 33.79 -3.07 22.87
N ASN A 177 33.32 -4.04 22.08
CA ASN A 177 31.89 -4.32 21.98
C ASN A 177 31.40 -4.86 23.31
N ILE A 178 30.37 -4.24 23.87
CA ILE A 178 29.59 -4.85 24.94
C ILE A 178 28.76 -5.93 24.26
N GLN A 179 29.06 -7.20 24.51
CA GLN A 179 28.15 -8.27 24.13
C GLN A 179 26.88 -8.12 24.97
N THR A 180 25.77 -7.96 24.28
CA THR A 180 24.43 -7.88 24.83
C THR A 180 23.64 -9.08 24.32
N GLU A 181 22.78 -9.67 25.14
CA GLU A 181 21.92 -10.78 24.70
C GLU A 181 20.77 -10.29 23.82
N GLY A 182 20.65 -8.97 23.60
CA GLY A 182 19.59 -8.35 22.83
C GLY A 182 18.24 -8.32 23.55
N ASP A 183 18.21 -8.70 24.83
CA ASP A 183 17.06 -8.62 25.73
C ASP A 183 17.20 -7.54 26.81
N ASP A 184 18.30 -6.76 26.77
CA ASP A 184 18.52 -5.66 27.68
C ASP A 184 17.33 -4.69 27.64
N GLU A 185 16.79 -4.34 28.80
CA GLU A 185 15.71 -3.36 28.90
C GLU A 185 16.18 -2.01 28.31
N VAL A 186 15.58 -1.62 27.18
CA VAL A 186 15.74 -0.29 26.55
C VAL A 186 14.89 0.75 27.27
#